data_AF-A0A842YJB8-F1
#
_entry.id   AF-A0A842YJB8-F1
#
_cell.length_a   1.000
_cell.length_b   1.000
_cell.length_c   1.000
_cell.angle_alpha   90.00
_cell.angle_beta   90.00
_cell.angle_gamma   90.00
#
_symmetry.space_group_name_H-M   'P 1'
#
loop_
_entity.id
_entity.type
_entity.pdbx_description
1 polymer ?
#
loop_
_entity_poly.entity_id
_entity_poly.type
_entity_poly.pdbx_seq_one_letter_code
_entity_poly.pdbx_strand_id
1 'polypeptide(L)'
;VNLLKVQGQYLRFIIDNNTELDILEHIERCEECRSGILEAVKNDNPQPDYGSLFQREFDDKKIPQYKDYKKPEDFIDARIQWRKKILKELVKNAEMELMDIETRLES
;
A
#
# COMPACT_ATOMS: atom_id res chain seq x y z
N VAL A 1 14.44 -24.97 9.10
CA VAL A 1 13.32 -24.04 8.83
C VAL A 1 12.11 -24.89 8.47
N ASN A 2 10.94 -24.64 9.08
CA ASN A 2 9.71 -25.36 8.71
C ASN A 2 9.12 -24.69 7.46
N LEU A 3 9.31 -25.30 6.29
CA LEU A 3 8.93 -24.72 5.00
C LEU A 3 7.42 -24.48 4.87
N LEU A 4 6.58 -25.36 5.40
CA LEU A 4 5.12 -25.17 5.44
C LEU A 4 4.71 -23.92 6.22
N LYS A 5 5.39 -23.66 7.35
CA LYS A 5 5.16 -22.43 8.12
C LYS A 5 5.53 -21.19 7.32
N VAL A 6 6.64 -21.23 6.58
CA VAL A 6 7.09 -20.09 5.75
C VAL A 6 6.15 -19.87 4.57
N GLN A 7 5.68 -20.96 3.92
CA GLN A 7 4.65 -20.89 2.87
C GLN A 7 3.40 -20.16 3.36
N GLY A 8 2.88 -20.55 4.54
CA GLY A 8 1.72 -19.89 5.13
C GLY A 8 1.94 -18.40 5.44
N GLN A 9 3.16 -18.02 5.81
CA GLN A 9 3.53 -16.61 6.03
C GLN A 9 3.51 -15.80 4.73
N TYR A 10 4.04 -16.34 3.64
CA TYR A 10 4.01 -15.69 2.32
C TYR A 10 2.59 -15.58 1.77
N LEU A 11 1.77 -16.63 1.86
CA LEU A 11 0.37 -16.58 1.47
C LEU A 11 -0.38 -15.47 2.23
N ARG A 12 -0.20 -15.39 3.56
CA ARG A 12 -0.80 -14.33 4.36
C ARG A 12 -0.33 -12.95 3.92
N PHE A 13 0.97 -12.78 3.71
CA PHE A 13 1.56 -11.53 3.26
C PHE A 13 0.98 -11.09 1.90
N ILE A 14 0.85 -12.00 0.93
CA ILE A 14 0.26 -11.71 -0.38
C ILE A 14 -1.20 -11.25 -0.24
N ILE A 15 -2.00 -11.97 0.57
CA ILE A 15 -3.41 -11.62 0.81
C ILE A 15 -3.52 -10.22 1.45
N ASP A 16 -2.71 -9.94 2.47
CA ASP A 16 -2.76 -8.64 3.16
C ASP A 16 -2.37 -7.49 2.20
N ASN A 17 -1.35 -7.67 1.35
CA ASN A 17 -0.93 -6.63 0.39
C ASN A 17 -1.95 -6.45 -0.76
N ASN A 18 -2.58 -7.53 -1.24
CA ASN A 18 -3.66 -7.42 -2.24
C ASN A 18 -4.92 -6.75 -1.66
N THR A 19 -5.24 -7.02 -0.40
CA THR A 19 -6.34 -6.33 0.30
C THR A 19 -6.08 -4.83 0.36
N GLU A 20 -4.85 -4.42 0.66
CA GLU A 20 -4.48 -2.99 0.64
C GLU A 20 -4.58 -2.40 -0.78
N LEU A 21 -4.14 -3.13 -1.82
CA LEU A 21 -4.31 -2.69 -3.21
C LEU A 21 -5.79 -2.45 -3.56
N ASP A 22 -6.68 -3.35 -3.17
CA ASP A 22 -8.12 -3.22 -3.42
C ASP A 22 -8.71 -1.99 -2.71
N ILE A 23 -8.27 -1.70 -1.48
CA ILE A 23 -8.65 -0.48 -0.76
C ILE A 23 -8.20 0.77 -1.52
N LEU A 24 -6.96 0.79 -2.01
CA LEU A 24 -6.45 1.93 -2.78
C LEU A 24 -7.21 2.12 -4.10
N GLU A 25 -7.56 1.03 -4.78
CA GLU A 25 -8.39 1.06 -5.99
C GLU A 25 -9.82 1.53 -5.72
N HIS A 26 -10.37 1.19 -4.56
CA HIS A 26 -11.66 1.69 -4.11
C HIS A 26 -11.61 3.21 -3.88
N ILE A 27 -10.59 3.71 -3.18
CA ILE A 27 -10.42 5.16 -2.91
C ILE A 27 -10.35 5.97 -4.21
N GLU A 28 -9.71 5.44 -5.26
CA GLU A 28 -9.64 6.12 -6.56
C GLU A 28 -11.02 6.33 -7.20
N ARG A 29 -12.01 5.47 -6.88
CA ARG A 29 -13.33 5.46 -7.51
C ARG A 29 -14.45 5.97 -6.60
N CYS A 30 -14.24 5.96 -5.29
CA CYS A 30 -15.24 6.34 -4.30
C CYS A 30 -15.10 7.82 -3.93
N GLU A 31 -16.02 8.66 -4.41
CA GLU A 31 -16.02 10.11 -4.16
C GLU A 31 -16.12 10.45 -2.67
N GLU A 32 -16.90 9.68 -1.90
CA GLU A 32 -17.07 9.87 -0.45
C GLU A 32 -15.77 9.60 0.31
N CYS A 33 -15.13 8.45 0.08
CA CYS A 33 -13.83 8.12 0.67
C CYS A 33 -12.78 9.17 0.30
N ARG A 34 -12.74 9.57 -0.97
CA ARG A 34 -11.80 10.57 -1.48
C ARG A 34 -12.01 11.94 -0.84
N SER A 35 -13.27 12.32 -0.61
CA SER A 35 -13.61 13.58 0.08
C SER A 35 -13.15 13.56 1.54
N GLY A 36 -13.37 12.45 2.26
CA GLY A 36 -12.89 12.29 3.64
C GLY A 36 -11.37 12.37 3.76
N ILE A 37 -10.64 11.72 2.84
CA ILE A 37 -9.17 11.80 2.77
C ILE A 37 -8.72 13.23 2.44
N LEU A 38 -9.41 13.89 1.51
CA LEU A 38 -9.09 15.26 1.13
C LEU A 38 -9.20 16.23 2.31
N GLU A 39 -10.26 16.12 3.10
CA GLU A 39 -10.44 16.92 4.31
C GLU A 39 -9.36 16.60 5.36
N ALA A 40 -9.06 15.32 5.58
CA ALA A 40 -8.01 14.87 6.49
C ALA A 40 -6.63 15.45 6.09
N VAL A 41 -6.29 15.37 4.80
CA VAL A 41 -5.05 15.94 4.26
C VAL A 41 -5.05 17.47 4.40
N LYS A 42 -6.15 18.17 4.11
CA LYS A 42 -6.25 19.64 4.24
C LYS A 42 -6.16 20.13 5.68
N ASN A 43 -6.59 19.32 6.64
CA ASN A 43 -6.56 19.66 8.07
C ASN A 43 -5.36 19.08 8.82
N ASP A 44 -4.47 18.35 8.14
CA ASP A 44 -3.35 17.62 8.75
C ASP A 44 -3.80 16.68 9.88
N ASN A 45 -4.96 16.05 9.68
CA ASN A 45 -5.60 15.17 10.64
C ASN A 45 -5.74 13.77 10.03
N PRO A 46 -4.73 12.88 10.18
CA PRO A 46 -4.74 11.56 9.56
C PRO A 46 -5.97 10.75 9.98
N GLN A 47 -6.61 10.07 9.02
CA GLN A 47 -7.68 9.15 9.36
C GLN A 47 -7.11 7.79 9.79
N PRO A 48 -7.58 7.21 10.91
CA PRO A 48 -7.08 5.93 11.43
C PRO A 48 -7.14 4.79 10.40
N ASP A 49 -8.18 4.76 9.56
CA ASP A 49 -8.43 3.69 8.59
C ASP A 49 -7.36 3.61 7.49
N TYR A 50 -6.61 4.69 7.26
CA TYR A 50 -5.52 4.73 6.28
C TYR A 50 -4.13 4.83 6.93
N GLY A 51 -4.07 4.71 8.26
CA GLY A 51 -2.84 4.87 9.03
C GLY A 51 -2.09 6.16 8.68
N SER A 52 -0.80 6.02 8.36
CA SER A 52 0.05 7.15 7.97
C SER A 52 0.07 7.42 6.46
N LEU A 53 -0.70 6.71 5.63
CA LEU A 53 -0.56 6.78 4.16
C LEU A 53 -0.65 8.21 3.62
N PHE A 54 -1.58 9.00 4.17
CA PHE A 54 -1.86 10.38 3.78
C PHE A 54 -1.28 11.42 4.74
N GLN A 55 -0.36 11.03 5.63
CA GLN A 55 0.43 12.00 6.40
C GLN A 55 1.26 12.84 5.42
N ARG A 56 1.25 14.16 5.62
CA ARG A 56 1.80 15.13 4.66
C ARG A 56 3.30 14.97 4.41
N GLU A 57 4.06 14.77 5.48
CA GLU A 57 5.52 14.78 5.43
C GLU A 57 6.11 13.53 6.10
N PHE A 58 7.18 13.02 5.52
CA PHE A 58 7.96 11.87 5.99
C PHE A 58 9.45 12.16 5.88
N ASP A 59 10.25 11.52 6.73
CA ASP A 59 11.71 11.62 6.67
C ASP A 59 12.29 11.06 5.35
N ASP A 60 11.68 10.00 4.81
CA ASP A 60 12.05 9.44 3.51
C ASP A 60 11.49 10.30 2.36
N LYS A 61 12.38 11.03 1.70
CA LYS A 61 12.08 11.89 0.54
C LYS A 61 11.68 11.13 -0.73
N LYS A 62 11.81 9.79 -0.76
CA LYS A 62 11.29 8.97 -1.87
C LYS A 62 9.77 8.83 -1.83
N ILE A 63 9.16 9.13 -0.68
CA ILE A 63 7.72 9.14 -0.51
C ILE A 63 7.20 10.51 -0.97
N PRO A 64 6.12 10.60 -1.77
CA PRO A 64 5.54 11.88 -2.17
C PRO A 64 5.27 12.80 -0.97
N GLN A 65 5.80 14.03 -0.98
CA GLN A 65 5.62 14.99 0.10
C GLN A 65 4.54 16.00 -0.28
N TYR A 66 3.71 16.40 0.67
CA TYR A 66 2.60 17.33 0.40
C TYR A 66 3.08 18.65 -0.21
N LYS A 67 4.20 19.19 0.28
CA LYS A 67 4.81 20.43 -0.24
C LYS A 67 5.20 20.41 -1.72
N ASP A 68 5.37 19.22 -2.32
CA ASP A 68 5.77 19.08 -3.72
C ASP A 68 4.58 19.31 -4.68
N TYR A 69 3.35 19.41 -4.16
CA TYR A 69 2.12 19.51 -4.94
C TYR A 69 1.39 20.83 -4.66
N LYS A 70 0.84 21.42 -5.73
CA LYS A 70 0.04 22.66 -5.63
C LYS A 70 -1.39 22.40 -5.16
N LYS A 71 -1.91 21.20 -5.42
CA LYS A 71 -3.26 20.78 -5.06
C LYS A 71 -3.20 19.55 -4.17
N PRO A 72 -3.98 19.50 -3.08
CA PRO A 72 -4.06 18.31 -2.22
C PRO A 72 -4.51 17.06 -2.97
N GLU A 73 -5.36 17.21 -3.98
CA GLU A 73 -5.85 16.11 -4.81
C GLU A 73 -4.70 15.45 -5.59
N ASP A 74 -3.80 16.26 -6.17
CA ASP A 74 -2.62 15.76 -6.89
C ASP A 74 -1.66 15.00 -5.95
N PHE A 75 -1.53 15.47 -4.69
CA PHE A 75 -0.75 14.77 -3.66
C PHE A 75 -1.38 13.42 -3.30
N ILE A 76 -2.70 13.37 -3.12
CA ILE A 76 -3.43 12.13 -2.79
C ILE A 76 -3.24 11.11 -3.92
N ASP A 77 -3.41 11.53 -5.18
CA ASP A 77 -3.20 10.65 -6.33
C ASP A 77 -1.76 10.14 -6.38
N ALA A 78 -0.78 11.01 -6.19
CA ALA A 78 0.62 10.60 -6.18
C ALA A 78 0.93 9.60 -5.05
N ARG A 79 0.35 9.78 -3.86
CA ARG A 79 0.48 8.84 -2.73
C ARG A 79 -0.12 7.49 -3.04
N ILE A 80 -1.32 7.46 -3.60
CA ILE A 80 -1.98 6.24 -4.01
C ILE A 80 -1.14 5.50 -5.05
N GLN A 81 -0.71 6.18 -6.12
CA GLN A 81 0.11 5.54 -7.17
C GLN A 81 1.43 5.02 -6.63
N TRP A 82 2.11 5.81 -5.78
CA TRP A 82 3.36 5.40 -5.15
C TRP A 82 3.18 4.13 -4.32
N ARG A 83 2.14 4.08 -3.48
CA ARG A 83 1.88 2.92 -2.63
C ARG A 83 1.48 1.70 -3.43
N LYS A 84 0.61 1.85 -4.43
CA LYS A 84 0.23 0.77 -5.35
C LYS A 84 1.44 0.18 -6.07
N LYS A 85 2.39 1.02 -6.50
CA LYS A 85 3.64 0.54 -7.11
C LYS A 85 4.44 -0.35 -6.15
N ILE A 86 4.65 0.10 -4.92
CA ILE A 86 5.38 -0.66 -3.91
C ILE A 86 4.68 -1.98 -3.59
N LEU A 87 3.37 -1.94 -3.37
CA LEU A 87 2.58 -3.15 -3.07
C LEU A 87 2.68 -4.18 -4.20
N LYS A 88 2.59 -3.75 -5.47
CA LYS A 88 2.74 -4.65 -6.63
C LYS A 88 4.14 -5.28 -6.69
N GLU A 89 5.18 -4.51 -6.40
CA GLU A 89 6.56 -5.03 -6.33
C GLU A 89 6.71 -6.04 -5.18
N LEU A 90 6.14 -5.75 -4.01
CA LEU A 90 6.15 -6.66 -2.85
C LEU A 90 5.40 -7.96 -3.11
N VAL A 91 4.19 -7.89 -3.69
CA VAL A 91 3.39 -9.07 -4.06
C VAL A 91 4.15 -9.94 -5.05
N LYS A 92 4.68 -9.35 -6.13
CA LYS A 92 5.44 -10.09 -7.14
C LYS A 92 6.66 -10.80 -6.53
N ASN A 93 7.41 -10.12 -5.67
CA ASN A 93 8.57 -10.73 -5.01
C ASN A 93 8.14 -11.86 -4.08
N ALA A 94 7.04 -11.67 -3.33
CA ALA A 94 6.49 -12.69 -2.44
C ALA A 94 5.98 -13.93 -3.21
N GLU A 95 5.36 -13.74 -4.38
CA GLU A 95 4.94 -14.83 -5.26
C GLU A 95 6.15 -15.63 -5.77
N MET A 96 7.25 -14.96 -6.14
CA MET A 96 8.48 -15.64 -6.55
C MET A 96 9.09 -16.50 -5.42
N GLU A 97 9.16 -15.96 -4.20
CA GLU A 97 9.64 -16.69 -3.03
C GLU A 97 8.71 -17.86 -2.66
N LEU A 98 7.40 -17.67 -2.79
CA LEU A 98 6.41 -18.72 -2.54
C LEU A 98 6.60 -19.89 -3.53
N MET A 99 6.81 -19.60 -4.82
CA MET A 99 7.07 -20.63 -5.84
C MET A 99 8.36 -21.42 -5.55
N ASP A 100 9.43 -20.76 -5.06
CA ASP A 100 10.67 -21.46 -4.63
C ASP A 100 10.38 -22.44 -3.47
N ILE A 101 9.62 -21.97 -2.47
CA ILE A 101 9.26 -22.80 -1.31
C ILE A 101 8.42 -24.01 -1.75
N GLU A 102 7.45 -23.80 -2.63
CA GLU A 102 6.59 -24.88 -3.15
C GLU A 102 7.40 -25.93 -3.92
N THR A 103 8.30 -25.48 -4.80
CA THR A 103 9.21 -26.37 -5.54
C THR A 103 10.06 -27.25 -4.60
N ARG A 104 10.54 -26.66 -3.49
CA ARG A 104 11.36 -27.35 -2.49
C ARG A 104 10.57 -28.26 -1.56
N LEU A 105 9.28 -28.05 -1.41
CA LEU A 105 8.38 -28.93 -0.65
C LEU A 105 7.99 -30.18 -1.46
N GLU A 106 7.96 -30.05 -2.79
CA GLU A 106 7.68 -31.15 -3.72
C GLU A 106 8.90 -32.03 -4.02
N SER A 107 10.11 -31.54 -3.73
CA SER A 107 11.39 -32.23 -3.92
C SER A 107 11.81 -33.05 -2.70
#